data_AF-A0A9X2N730-F1
#
_entry.id   AF-A0A9X2N730-F1
#
_cell.length_a   1.000
_cell.length_b   1.000
_cell.length_c   1.000
_cell.angle_alpha   90.00
_cell.angle_beta   90.00
_cell.angle_gamma   90.00
#
_symmetry.space_group_name_H-M   'P 1'
#
loop_
_entity.id
_entity.type
_entity.pdbx_description
1 polymer ?
#
loop_
_entity_poly.entity_id
_entity_poly.type
_entity_poly.pdbx_seq_one_letter_code
_entity_poly.pdbx_strand_id
1 'polypeptide(L)'
;MHARDRELLAALSKVNSKIGSVTVELLTLQPDDAAYAAGLRTLGRQLVHIGVALTRRAGELDGTELDPSALLNAPDTETHDRTERSEP
;
A
#
# COMPACT_ATOMS: atom_id res chain seq x y z
N MET A 1 -0.08 -21.11 -3.23
CA MET A 1 0.46 -19.97 -2.45
C MET A 1 1.80 -20.36 -1.84
N HIS A 2 2.88 -19.68 -2.26
CA HIS A 2 4.25 -19.98 -1.84
C HIS A 2 4.54 -19.44 -0.43
N ALA A 3 5.60 -19.91 0.22
CA ALA A 3 5.98 -19.47 1.57
C ALA A 3 6.19 -17.94 1.64
N ARG A 4 6.81 -17.37 0.61
CA ARG A 4 7.06 -15.94 0.47
C ARG A 4 5.77 -15.10 0.39
N ASP A 5 4.71 -15.63 -0.20
CA ASP A 5 3.41 -14.95 -0.24
C ASP A 5 2.81 -14.88 1.17
N ARG A 6 2.98 -15.93 1.98
CA ARG A 6 2.48 -15.97 3.37
C ARG A 6 3.21 -14.98 4.26
N GLU A 7 4.53 -14.86 4.08
CA GLU A 7 5.36 -13.87 4.77
C GLU A 7 4.94 -12.44 4.40
N LEU A 8 4.65 -12.19 3.11
CA LEU A 8 4.17 -10.90 2.64
C LEU A 8 2.80 -10.55 3.23
N LEU A 9 1.85 -11.49 3.25
CA LEU A 9 0.54 -11.25 3.88
C LEU A 9 0.65 -11.09 5.40
N ALA A 10 1.56 -11.81 6.07
CA ALA A 10 1.83 -11.61 7.49
C ALA A 10 2.45 -10.22 7.77
N ALA A 11 3.34 -9.75 6.90
CA ALA A 11 3.89 -8.39 6.97
C ALA A 11 2.80 -7.33 6.75
N LEU A 12 1.90 -7.54 5.78
CA LEU A 12 0.74 -6.68 5.55
C LEU A 12 -0.17 -6.61 6.79
N SER A 13 -0.46 -7.75 7.41
CA SER A 13 -1.25 -7.80 8.65
C SER A 13 -0.62 -6.98 9.76
N LYS A 14 0.70 -7.07 9.97
CA LYS A 14 1.43 -6.26 10.96
C LYS A 14 1.37 -4.77 10.65
N VAL A 15 1.53 -4.39 9.38
CA VAL A 15 1.41 -3.00 8.93
C VAL A 15 -0.01 -2.49 9.18
N ASN A 16 -1.05 -3.26 8.87
CA ASN A 16 -2.44 -2.89 9.15
C ASN A 16 -2.69 -2.64 10.65
N SER A 17 -2.18 -3.49 11.54
CA SER A 17 -2.28 -3.25 12.99
C SER A 17 -1.56 -1.97 13.41
N LYS A 18 -0.38 -1.69 12.83
CA LYS A 18 0.38 -0.48 13.14
C LYS A 18 -0.28 0.79 12.60
N ILE A 19 -0.86 0.72 11.39
CA ILE A 19 -1.66 1.79 10.79
C ILE A 19 -2.83 2.13 11.72
N GLY A 20 -3.61 1.13 12.15
CA GLY A 20 -4.73 1.34 13.06
C GLY A 20 -4.33 2.07 14.34
N SER A 21 -3.22 1.66 14.96
CA SER A 21 -2.67 2.31 16.17
C SER A 21 -2.29 3.78 15.90
N VAL A 22 -1.53 4.06 14.84
CA VAL A 22 -1.08 5.42 14.51
C VAL A 22 -2.24 6.32 14.12
N THR A 23 -3.23 5.80 13.40
CA THR A 23 -4.46 6.54 13.05
C THR A 23 -5.24 6.94 14.29
N VAL A 24 -5.41 6.02 15.26
CA VAL A 24 -6.07 6.35 16.53
C VAL A 24 -5.28 7.41 17.30
N GLU A 25 -3.96 7.28 17.39
CA GLU A 25 -3.11 8.30 18.02
C GLU A 25 -3.32 9.68 17.37
N LEU A 26 -3.26 9.76 16.03
CA LEU A 26 -3.47 10.99 15.28
C LEU A 26 -4.85 11.62 15.49
N LEU A 27 -5.92 10.80 15.63
CA LEU A 27 -7.27 11.28 15.92
C LEU A 27 -7.43 11.84 17.34
N THR A 28 -6.56 11.41 18.26
CA THR A 28 -6.57 11.83 19.67
C THR A 28 -5.55 12.92 19.99
N LEU A 29 -4.70 13.28 19.01
CA LEU A 29 -3.74 14.35 19.18
C LEU A 29 -4.47 15.70 19.37
N GLN A 30 -4.24 16.29 20.55
CA GLN A 30 -4.46 17.71 20.84
C GLN A 30 -3.54 18.58 19.95
N PRO A 31 -3.69 19.92 19.86
CA PRO A 31 -3.12 20.73 18.76
C PRO A 31 -1.59 20.90 18.85
N ASP A 32 -0.87 19.82 18.58
CA ASP A 32 0.57 19.74 18.37
C ASP A 32 0.84 19.27 16.94
N ASP A 33 1.05 20.25 16.06
CA ASP A 33 1.31 20.04 14.64
C ASP A 33 2.60 19.22 14.39
N ALA A 34 3.58 19.30 15.30
CA ALA A 34 4.84 18.57 15.14
C ALA A 34 4.62 17.07 15.38
N ALA A 35 3.88 16.72 16.44
CA ALA A 35 3.50 15.35 16.72
C ALA A 35 2.56 14.79 15.63
N TYR A 36 1.62 15.59 15.14
CA TYR A 36 0.73 15.20 14.04
C TYR A 36 1.52 14.92 12.76
N ALA A 37 2.43 15.82 12.38
CA ALA A 37 3.30 15.62 11.22
C ALA A 37 4.23 14.41 11.39
N ALA A 38 4.69 14.09 12.60
CA ALA A 38 5.48 12.88 12.86
C ALA A 38 4.65 11.60 12.68
N GLY A 39 3.39 11.60 13.13
CA GLY A 39 2.44 10.51 12.92
C GLY A 39 2.17 10.28 11.43
N LEU A 40 1.88 11.34 10.66
CA LEU A 40 1.68 11.25 9.21
C LEU A 40 2.89 10.68 8.47
N ARG A 41 4.11 11.13 8.81
CA ARG A 41 5.34 10.59 8.20
C ARG A 41 5.52 9.10 8.53
N THR A 42 5.17 8.69 9.74
CA THR A 42 5.25 7.29 10.17
C THR A 42 4.25 6.43 9.40
N LEU A 43 3.02 6.91 9.26
CA LEU A 43 1.97 6.25 8.48
C LEU A 43 2.39 6.11 7.00
N GLY A 44 2.82 7.20 6.37
CA GLY A 44 3.24 7.21 4.98
C GLY A 44 4.38 6.24 4.69
N ARG A 45 5.41 6.17 5.55
CA ARG A 45 6.51 5.21 5.39
C ARG A 45 6.06 3.75 5.45
N GLN A 46 5.13 3.41 6.34
CA GLN A 46 4.60 2.04 6.45
C GLN A 46 3.82 1.66 5.19
N LEU A 47 2.97 2.57 4.69
CA LEU A 47 2.18 2.39 3.47
C LEU A 47 3.07 2.20 2.23
N VAL A 48 4.06 3.07 2.04
CA VAL A 48 5.02 2.96 0.93
C VAL A 48 5.77 1.64 0.98
N HIS A 49 6.28 1.25 2.16
CA HIS A 49 7.04 0.00 2.29
C HIS A 49 6.20 -1.23 1.91
N ILE A 50 4.98 -1.35 2.44
CA ILE A 50 4.14 -2.51 2.12
C ILE A 50 3.64 -2.47 0.68
N GLY A 51 3.32 -1.28 0.15
CA GLY A 51 2.94 -1.08 -1.25
C GLY A 51 4.02 -1.59 -2.20
N VAL A 52 5.27 -1.13 -2.04
CA VAL A 52 6.41 -1.59 -2.85
C VAL A 52 6.59 -3.11 -2.76
N ALA A 53 6.46 -3.70 -1.57
CA ALA A 53 6.61 -5.14 -1.40
C ALA A 53 5.51 -5.94 -2.12
N LEU A 54 4.27 -5.47 -2.08
CA LEU A 54 3.12 -6.07 -2.77
C LEU A 54 3.29 -5.97 -4.29
N THR A 55 3.55 -4.76 -4.81
CA THR A 55 3.67 -4.58 -6.25
C THR A 55 4.86 -5.36 -6.78
N ARG A 56 6.02 -5.31 -6.10
CA ARG A 56 7.20 -6.10 -6.52
C ARG A 56 6.86 -7.58 -6.63
N ARG A 57 6.09 -8.11 -5.69
CA ARG A 57 5.67 -9.51 -5.73
C ARG A 57 4.73 -9.80 -6.91
N ALA A 58 3.82 -8.89 -7.25
CA ALA A 58 3.00 -9.01 -8.45
C ALA A 58 3.87 -9.02 -9.71
N GLY A 59 4.84 -8.09 -9.83
CA GLY A 59 5.77 -8.06 -10.96
C GLY A 59 6.60 -9.34 -11.10
N GLU A 60 7.06 -9.93 -9.99
CA GLU A 60 7.72 -11.24 -9.99
C GLU A 60 6.83 -12.38 -10.55
N LEU A 61 5.52 -12.31 -10.32
CA LEU A 61 4.55 -13.30 -10.82
C LEU A 61 4.22 -13.06 -12.30
N ASP A 62 4.15 -11.80 -12.72
CA ASP A 62 3.86 -11.39 -14.09
C ASP A 62 5.12 -11.40 -15.00
N GLY A 63 6.30 -11.58 -14.42
CA GLY A 63 7.58 -11.51 -15.13
C GLY A 63 7.99 -10.09 -15.51
N THR A 64 7.48 -9.07 -14.82
CA THR A 64 7.75 -7.66 -15.08
C THR A 64 8.72 -7.07 -14.05
N GLU A 65 9.63 -6.20 -14.48
CA GLU A 65 10.44 -5.40 -13.57
C GLU A 65 9.65 -4.19 -13.09
N LEU A 66 9.72 -3.92 -11.79
CA LEU A 66 9.08 -2.78 -11.18
C LEU A 66 10.08 -1.69 -10.88
N ASP A 67 9.75 -0.49 -11.35
CA ASP A 67 10.34 0.75 -10.87
C ASP A 67 9.57 1.23 -9.63
N PRO A 68 10.17 1.20 -8.42
CA PRO A 68 9.51 1.66 -7.19
C PRO A 68 9.13 3.14 -7.23
N SER A 69 9.79 3.94 -8.08
CA SER A 69 9.48 5.37 -8.23
C SER A 69 8.18 5.60 -9.00
N ALA A 70 7.76 4.65 -9.84
CA ALA A 70 6.47 4.69 -10.52
C ALA A 70 5.29 4.63 -9.53
N LEU A 71 5.46 3.94 -8.39
CA LEU A 71 4.43 3.82 -7.35
C LEU A 71 4.13 5.14 -6.62
N LEU A 72 5.03 6.12 -6.68
CA LEU A 72 4.82 7.43 -6.06
C LEU A 72 4.09 8.41 -6.98
N ASN A 73 4.00 8.08 -8.27
CA ASN A 73 3.50 8.97 -9.32
C ASN A 73 2.20 8.47 -9.99
N ALA A 74 1.76 7.24 -9.72
CA ALA A 74 0.56 6.67 -10.32
C ALA A 74 -0.68 6.96 -9.45
N PRO A 75 -1.65 7.76 -9.92
CA PRO A 75 -3.03 7.60 -9.47
C PRO A 75 -3.56 6.27 -10.02
N ASP A 76 -4.29 5.50 -9.20
CA ASP A 76 -4.96 4.27 -9.63
C ASP A 76 -5.99 4.59 -10.74
N THR A 77 -5.58 4.46 -12.00
CA THR A 77 -6.53 4.21 -13.09
C THR A 77 -6.68 2.71 -13.22
N GLU A 78 -7.52 2.11 -12.36
CA GLU A 78 -8.18 0.87 -12.74
C GLU A 78 -9.11 1.21 -13.91
N THR A 79 -8.61 1.06 -15.14
CA THR A 79 -9.47 0.86 -16.30
C THR A 79 -10.13 -0.50 -16.12
N HIS A 80 -11.26 -0.52 -15.42
CA HIS A 80 -12.27 -1.55 -15.60
C HIS A 80 -12.76 -1.45 -17.05
N ASP A 81 -12.00 -2.02 -17.99
CA ASP A 81 -12.49 -2.29 -19.34
C ASP A 81 -13.49 -3.43 -19.23
N ARG A 82 -14.70 -3.08 -18.79
CA ARG A 82 -15.83 -3.98 -18.82
C ARG A 82 -16.19 -4.15 -20.28
N THR A 83 -15.65 -5.21 -20.86
CA THR A 83 -16.12 -5.86 -22.07
C THR A 83 -17.62 -6.14 -21.94
N GLU A 84 -18.48 -5.20 -22.30
CA GLU A 84 -19.88 -5.50 -22.60
C GLU A 84 -20.07 -5.46 -24.11
N ARG A 85 -19.76 -6.62 -24.69
CA ARG A 85 -20.62 -7.33 -25.64
C ARG A 85 -21.02 -6.52 -26.88
N SER A 86 -20.14 -6.61 -27.88
CA SER A 86 -20.58 -6.65 -29.27
C SER A 86 -21.64 -7.76 -29.44
N GLU A 87 -22.71 -7.41 -30.16
CA GLU A 87 -23.41 -8.18 -31.21
C GLU A 87 -24.94 -8.00 -31.14
N PRO A 88 -25.68 -8.17 -32.26
CA PRO A 88 -25.26 -8.32 -33.66
C PRO A 88 -25.73 -7.18 -34.58
#